data_AF-A0A9D1H8A3-F1
#
_entry.id   AF-A0A9D1H8A3-F1
#
_cell.length_a   1.000
_cell.length_b   1.000
_cell.length_c   1.000
_cell.angle_alpha   90.00
_cell.angle_beta   90.00
_cell.angle_gamma   90.00
#
_symmetry.space_group_name_H-M   'P 1'
#
loop_
_entity.id
_entity.type
_entity.pdbx_description
1 polymer ?
#
loop_
_entity_poly.entity_id
_entity_poly.type
_entity_poly.pdbx_seq_one_letter_code
_entity_poly.pdbx_strand_id
1 'polypeptide(L)'
;MEFAAIAVVLVGLFLLQNQLYKQYAFKNIHYSCTLSCNECYEGDEIELIEEIVNRKWLPLPWLKAEITTSRWLSFAGAQSGVTGETRFVPSFFSVRGYSKVTRRWKVKALKRGEFSIEQVVLITTDLLGYSNLSMSGDASARILVLPRAIESSEITVRPRYLNGDIMVRRQLLDDPFYISGVRQYTGHEPMSRIHWPATAVMQQLMVYNNDFTSRQSVTIILNMQSRASEHMEVVDTDRMENAIRVCAGLFKTALTGMPTRFVSNAPLSMNGEDRKTPVTTGEYWGSEYELGLLELLARLQLHSTEDFGNFLAGMSAGITSTDIVIVSCYLSEAMLQFAAGRQKSGVHVRFFILGPIPEELDYEGFDVLPCVIDETVGRRALSQDEAEMQRRGYDLEKEAAV
;
A
#
# COMPACT_ATOMS: atom_id res chain seq x y z
N MET A 1 -41.87 0.98 -61.63
CA MET A 1 -41.92 -0.41 -61.10
C MET A 1 -40.58 -0.84 -60.54
N GLU A 2 -39.47 -0.62 -61.27
CA GLU A 2 -38.12 -1.03 -60.83
C GLU A 2 -37.67 -0.38 -59.52
N PHE A 3 -37.89 0.93 -59.34
CA PHE A 3 -37.55 1.62 -58.09
C PHE A 3 -38.29 1.06 -56.86
N ALA A 4 -39.56 0.67 -57.01
CA ALA A 4 -40.34 0.08 -55.92
C ALA A 4 -39.84 -1.32 -55.58
N ALA A 5 -39.46 -2.13 -56.57
CA ALA A 5 -38.87 -3.45 -56.35
C ALA A 5 -37.53 -3.35 -55.61
N ILE A 6 -36.66 -2.41 -56.01
CA ILE A 6 -35.38 -2.16 -55.32
C ILE A 6 -35.63 -1.73 -53.87
N ALA A 7 -36.59 -0.84 -53.62
CA ALA A 7 -36.92 -0.39 -52.27
C ALA A 7 -37.41 -1.55 -51.37
N VAL A 8 -38.26 -2.44 -51.88
CA VAL A 8 -38.74 -3.61 -51.12
C VAL A 8 -37.59 -4.56 -50.78
N VAL A 9 -36.67 -4.80 -51.72
CA VAL A 9 -35.48 -5.65 -51.48
C VAL A 9 -34.57 -5.03 -50.41
N LEU A 10 -34.33 -3.72 -50.47
CA LEU A 10 -33.51 -3.01 -49.47
C LEU A 10 -34.13 -3.07 -48.07
N VAL A 11 -35.45 -2.89 -47.95
CA VAL A 11 -36.17 -3.01 -46.67
C VAL A 11 -36.12 -4.45 -46.15
N GLY A 12 -36.26 -5.45 -47.02
CA GLY A 12 -36.12 -6.85 -46.65
C GLY A 12 -34.72 -7.18 -46.12
N LEU A 13 -33.67 -6.71 -46.80
CA LEU A 13 -32.28 -6.87 -46.37
C LEU A 13 -32.00 -6.16 -45.04
N PHE A 14 -32.54 -4.96 -44.84
CA PHE A 14 -32.46 -4.21 -43.59
C PHE A 14 -33.04 -5.01 -42.41
N LEU A 15 -34.26 -5.53 -42.57
CA LEU A 15 -34.93 -6.29 -41.52
C LEU A 15 -34.21 -7.61 -41.22
N LEU A 16 -33.75 -8.32 -42.26
CA LEU A 16 -32.98 -9.56 -42.12
C LEU A 16 -31.66 -9.32 -41.38
N GLN A 17 -30.91 -8.29 -41.78
CA GLN A 17 -29.66 -7.91 -41.12
C GLN A 17 -29.90 -7.58 -39.65
N ASN A 18 -30.90 -6.76 -39.33
CA ASN A 18 -31.24 -6.41 -37.95
C ASN A 18 -31.59 -7.65 -37.11
N GLN A 19 -32.40 -8.58 -37.63
CA GLN A 19 -32.72 -9.84 -36.94
C GLN A 19 -31.48 -10.71 -36.69
N LEU A 20 -30.59 -10.85 -37.68
CA LEU A 20 -29.36 -11.62 -37.54
C LEU A 20 -28.46 -11.06 -36.44
N TYR A 21 -28.28 -9.73 -36.38
CA TYR A 21 -27.48 -9.10 -35.32
C TYR A 21 -28.15 -9.25 -33.96
N LYS A 22 -29.47 -9.03 -33.83
CA LYS A 22 -30.19 -9.21 -32.56
C LYS A 22 -30.04 -10.63 -32.00
N GLN A 23 -30.08 -11.65 -32.85
CA GLN A 23 -30.05 -13.04 -32.39
C GLN A 23 -28.63 -13.59 -32.22
N TYR A 24 -27.67 -13.15 -33.03
CA TYR A 24 -26.33 -13.75 -33.08
C TYR A 24 -25.19 -12.83 -32.65
N ALA A 25 -25.41 -11.52 -32.43
CA ALA A 25 -24.32 -10.59 -32.15
C ALA A 25 -23.45 -11.04 -30.97
N PHE A 26 -24.05 -11.35 -29.82
CA PHE A 26 -23.28 -11.81 -28.64
C PHE A 26 -23.14 -13.32 -28.49
N LYS A 27 -23.69 -14.11 -29.41
CA LYS A 27 -23.59 -15.57 -29.33
C LYS A 27 -22.13 -15.99 -29.58
N ASN A 28 -21.55 -16.81 -28.70
CA ASN A 28 -20.18 -17.32 -28.82
C ASN A 28 -19.10 -16.23 -28.94
N ILE A 29 -19.31 -15.09 -28.29
CA ILE A 29 -18.25 -14.12 -28.02
C ILE A 29 -17.66 -14.43 -26.65
N HIS A 30 -16.34 -14.47 -26.59
CA HIS A 30 -15.62 -14.45 -25.33
C HIS A 30 -14.84 -13.15 -25.22
N TYR A 31 -15.00 -12.49 -24.09
CA TYR A 31 -14.23 -11.33 -23.70
C TYR A 31 -13.50 -11.66 -22.41
N SER A 32 -12.21 -11.35 -22.35
CA SER A 32 -11.40 -11.46 -21.15
C SER A 32 -10.54 -10.22 -20.99
N CYS A 33 -10.41 -9.77 -19.75
CA CYS A 33 -9.62 -8.61 -19.37
C CYS A 33 -8.64 -9.05 -18.29
N THR A 34 -7.34 -9.00 -18.58
CA THR A 34 -6.29 -9.48 -17.67
C THR A 34 -5.18 -8.46 -17.56
N LEU A 35 -4.56 -8.37 -16.38
CA LEU A 35 -3.38 -7.54 -16.15
C LEU A 35 -2.11 -8.35 -16.36
N SER A 36 -1.02 -7.67 -16.75
CA SER A 36 0.29 -8.31 -16.94
C SER A 36 0.88 -8.88 -15.64
N CYS A 37 0.52 -8.31 -14.50
CA CYS A 37 0.99 -8.68 -13.18
C CYS A 37 -0.12 -8.49 -12.15
N ASN A 38 -0.02 -9.19 -11.03
CA ASN A 38 -0.95 -9.09 -9.90
C ASN A 38 -0.49 -8.06 -8.85
N GLU A 39 0.79 -7.71 -8.88
CA GLU A 39 1.45 -6.78 -7.96
C GLU A 39 2.35 -5.83 -8.75
N CYS A 40 2.38 -4.56 -8.36
CA CYS A 40 3.30 -3.54 -8.90
C CYS A 40 3.57 -2.46 -7.85
N TYR A 41 4.58 -1.62 -8.05
CA TYR A 41 4.81 -0.48 -7.16
C TYR A 41 4.05 0.75 -7.65
N GLU A 42 3.77 1.64 -6.71
CA GLU A 42 3.27 2.97 -7.01
C GLU A 42 4.19 3.70 -7.99
N GLY A 43 3.61 4.20 -9.07
CA GLY A 43 4.28 4.87 -10.18
C GLY A 43 4.67 3.95 -11.34
N ASP A 44 4.58 2.63 -11.19
CA ASP A 44 4.93 1.68 -12.25
C ASP A 44 3.90 1.70 -13.39
N GLU A 45 4.38 1.39 -14.60
CA GLU A 45 3.55 1.13 -15.78
C GLU A 45 3.35 -0.37 -15.96
N ILE A 46 2.10 -0.80 -15.98
CA ILE A 46 1.66 -2.18 -16.22
C ILE A 46 0.84 -2.27 -17.52
N GLU A 47 0.65 -3.48 -18.04
CA GLU A 47 -0.18 -3.67 -19.23
C GLU A 47 -1.55 -4.25 -18.88
N LEU A 48 -2.62 -3.62 -19.34
CA LEU A 48 -3.95 -4.23 -19.39
C LEU A 48 -4.18 -4.86 -20.75
N ILE A 49 -4.44 -6.16 -20.76
CA ILE A 49 -4.65 -6.96 -21.97
C ILE A 49 -6.15 -7.26 -22.09
N GLU A 50 -6.78 -6.64 -23.09
CA GLU A 50 -8.15 -6.96 -23.51
C GLU A 50 -8.09 -7.97 -24.65
N GLU A 51 -8.79 -9.09 -24.50
CA GLU A 51 -8.91 -10.11 -25.53
C GLU A 51 -10.38 -10.36 -25.87
N ILE A 52 -10.69 -10.26 -27.17
CA ILE A 52 -12.00 -10.58 -27.72
C ILE A 52 -11.83 -11.71 -28.72
N VAL A 53 -12.56 -12.80 -28.50
CA VAL A 53 -12.61 -13.95 -29.41
C VAL A 53 -14.02 -14.08 -29.97
N ASN A 54 -14.13 -13.91 -31.29
CA ASN A 54 -15.38 -14.09 -32.00
C ASN A 54 -15.43 -15.47 -32.64
N ARG A 55 -16.14 -16.43 -32.02
CA ARG A 55 -16.25 -17.82 -32.52
C ARG A 55 -17.45 -18.04 -33.45
N LYS A 56 -17.92 -16.99 -34.11
CA LYS A 56 -19.01 -17.04 -35.09
C LYS A 56 -18.59 -16.42 -36.42
N TRP A 57 -19.34 -16.72 -37.47
CA TRP A 57 -19.12 -16.18 -38.81
C TRP A 57 -19.49 -14.69 -38.94
N LEU A 58 -20.51 -14.24 -38.20
CA LEU A 58 -21.00 -12.87 -38.22
C LEU A 58 -19.91 -11.91 -37.66
N PRO A 59 -19.39 -10.98 -38.48
CA PRO A 59 -18.45 -9.97 -38.00
C PRO A 59 -19.16 -8.94 -37.13
N LEU A 60 -18.39 -8.33 -36.22
CA LEU A 60 -18.83 -7.19 -35.43
C LEU A 60 -17.98 -5.99 -35.84
N PRO A 61 -18.45 -5.16 -36.81
CA PRO A 61 -17.70 -3.99 -37.25
C PRO A 61 -17.61 -2.94 -36.14
N TRP A 62 -18.60 -2.90 -35.23
CA TRP A 62 -18.65 -2.00 -34.10
C TRP A 62 -18.91 -2.76 -32.80
N LEU A 63 -17.85 -2.94 -32.02
CA LEU A 63 -17.90 -3.47 -30.66
C LEU A 63 -17.16 -2.49 -29.75
N LYS A 64 -17.88 -1.88 -28.81
CA LYS A 64 -17.35 -1.05 -27.73
C LYS A 64 -17.26 -1.93 -26.48
N ALA A 65 -16.09 -2.02 -25.87
CA ALA A 65 -15.96 -2.47 -24.48
C ALA A 65 -15.81 -1.23 -23.61
N GLU A 66 -16.63 -1.12 -22.57
CA GLU A 66 -16.60 -0.03 -21.62
C GLU A 66 -16.18 -0.57 -20.26
N ILE A 67 -14.96 -0.24 -19.88
CA ILE A 67 -14.35 -0.69 -18.62
C ILE A 67 -14.60 0.38 -17.57
N THR A 68 -15.09 -0.06 -16.40
CA THR A 68 -15.19 0.76 -15.19
C THR A 68 -14.11 0.32 -14.22
N THR A 69 -13.27 1.26 -13.80
CA THR A 69 -12.14 1.01 -12.90
C THR A 69 -11.89 2.22 -12.01
N SER A 70 -10.93 2.14 -11.09
CA SER A 70 -10.60 3.26 -10.20
C SER A 70 -9.92 4.41 -10.96
N ARG A 71 -10.09 5.64 -10.47
CA ARG A 71 -9.38 6.83 -11.00
C ARG A 71 -7.85 6.75 -10.92
N TRP A 72 -7.34 5.93 -9.99
CA TRP A 72 -5.92 5.78 -9.69
C TRP A 72 -5.17 4.90 -10.71
N LEU A 73 -5.89 4.21 -11.59
CA LEU A 73 -5.33 3.54 -12.75
C LEU A 73 -5.43 4.46 -13.97
N SER A 74 -4.30 5.00 -14.40
CA SER A 74 -4.23 5.94 -15.52
C SER A 74 -3.92 5.23 -16.83
N PHE A 75 -4.80 5.36 -17.82
CA PHE A 75 -4.67 4.68 -19.12
C PHE A 75 -4.05 5.64 -20.14
N ALA A 76 -2.86 5.29 -20.64
CA ALA A 76 -2.19 6.10 -21.67
C ALA A 76 -2.94 6.01 -23.01
N GLY A 77 -3.27 7.17 -23.60
CA GLY A 77 -3.85 7.27 -24.93
C GLY A 77 -5.32 6.85 -25.06
N ALA A 78 -6.00 6.53 -23.95
CA ALA A 78 -7.44 6.29 -23.95
C ALA A 78 -8.21 7.59 -23.69
N GLN A 79 -9.26 7.85 -24.48
CA GLN A 79 -10.26 8.88 -24.15
C GLN A 79 -11.08 8.40 -22.96
N SER A 80 -10.52 8.57 -21.77
CA SER A 80 -11.11 8.10 -20.52
C SER A 80 -11.75 9.25 -19.78
N GLY A 81 -12.99 9.03 -19.33
CA GLY A 81 -13.70 9.97 -18.47
C GLY A 81 -13.45 9.61 -17.01
N VAL A 82 -13.20 10.60 -16.16
CA VAL A 82 -13.11 10.41 -14.71
C VAL A 82 -14.31 11.11 -14.07
N THR A 83 -15.09 10.37 -13.30
CA THR A 83 -16.26 10.88 -12.59
C THR A 83 -16.17 10.46 -11.13
N GLY A 84 -15.78 11.40 -10.26
CA GLY A 84 -15.55 11.09 -8.84
C GLY A 84 -14.40 10.10 -8.66
N GLU A 85 -14.67 8.95 -8.05
CA GLU A 85 -13.69 7.89 -7.78
C GLU A 85 -13.49 6.91 -8.93
N THR A 86 -14.38 6.92 -9.93
CA THR A 86 -14.38 5.93 -11.02
C THR A 86 -13.89 6.53 -12.33
N ARG A 87 -13.25 5.69 -13.11
CA ARG A 87 -12.75 5.96 -14.46
C ARG A 87 -13.45 5.03 -15.45
N PHE A 88 -13.96 5.63 -16.51
CA PHE A 88 -14.56 4.94 -17.63
C PHE A 88 -13.58 4.93 -18.80
N VAL A 89 -13.26 3.74 -19.29
CA VAL A 89 -12.33 3.54 -20.41
C VAL A 89 -13.08 2.87 -21.56
N PRO A 90 -13.47 3.62 -22.59
CA PRO A 90 -14.09 3.06 -23.79
C PRO A 90 -13.03 2.53 -24.77
N SER A 91 -13.21 1.27 -25.18
CA SER A 91 -12.38 0.57 -26.14
C SER A 91 -13.20 0.17 -27.37
N PHE A 92 -12.88 0.71 -28.54
CA PHE A 92 -13.56 0.35 -29.79
C PHE A 92 -12.81 -0.72 -30.57
N PHE A 93 -13.53 -1.72 -31.05
CA PHE A 93 -13.02 -2.88 -31.79
C PHE A 93 -13.85 -3.16 -33.04
N SER A 94 -13.17 -3.62 -34.09
CA SER A 94 -13.78 -4.27 -35.24
C SER A 94 -13.29 -5.71 -35.28
N VAL A 95 -14.19 -6.67 -35.03
CA VAL A 95 -13.85 -8.08 -34.87
C VAL A 95 -14.44 -8.89 -36.01
N ARG A 96 -13.58 -9.52 -36.82
CA ARG A 96 -14.01 -10.38 -37.93
C ARG A 96 -14.62 -11.68 -37.41
N GLY A 97 -15.33 -12.39 -38.29
CA GLY A 97 -15.76 -13.75 -37.99
C GLY A 97 -14.56 -14.67 -37.75
N TYR A 98 -14.69 -15.61 -36.79
CA TYR A 98 -13.64 -16.57 -36.42
C TYR A 98 -12.26 -15.95 -36.14
N SER A 99 -12.24 -14.75 -35.55
CA SER A 99 -11.00 -14.03 -35.26
C SER A 99 -10.86 -13.70 -33.77
N LYS A 100 -9.61 -13.54 -33.36
CA LYS A 100 -9.21 -13.04 -32.05
C LYS A 100 -8.56 -11.67 -32.24
N VAL A 101 -8.99 -10.70 -31.45
CA VAL A 101 -8.39 -9.37 -31.39
C VAL A 101 -7.88 -9.17 -29.97
N THR A 102 -6.62 -8.79 -29.85
CA THR A 102 -5.98 -8.48 -28.56
C THR A 102 -5.51 -7.04 -28.60
N ARG A 103 -5.89 -6.25 -27.59
CA ARG A 103 -5.41 -4.89 -27.37
C ARG A 103 -4.66 -4.84 -26.05
N ARG A 104 -3.58 -4.08 -26.02
CA ARG A 104 -2.78 -3.84 -24.81
C ARG A 104 -2.77 -2.35 -24.51
N TRP A 105 -3.16 -1.99 -23.30
CA TRP A 105 -3.09 -0.64 -22.78
C TRP A 105 -1.94 -0.53 -21.81
N LYS A 106 -1.22 0.59 -21.87
CA LYS A 106 -0.31 0.95 -20.79
C LYS A 106 -1.10 1.65 -19.70
N VAL A 107 -1.01 1.11 -18.49
CA VAL A 107 -1.71 1.60 -17.31
C VAL A 107 -0.68 2.00 -16.27
N LYS A 108 -0.71 3.24 -15.80
CA LYS A 108 0.16 3.73 -14.73
C LYS A 108 -0.60 3.67 -13.40
N ALA A 109 0.00 3.02 -12.40
CA ALA A 109 -0.55 2.96 -11.06
C ALA A 109 -0.18 4.25 -10.29
N LEU A 110 -1.14 5.14 -10.06
CA LEU A 110 -0.87 6.46 -9.49
C LEU A 110 -0.78 6.48 -7.96
N LYS A 111 -1.45 5.55 -7.29
CA LYS A 111 -1.58 5.51 -5.84
C LYS A 111 -1.45 4.07 -5.36
N ARG A 112 -0.93 3.84 -4.15
CA ARG A 112 -0.95 2.51 -3.52
C ARG A 112 -2.41 2.09 -3.21
N GLY A 113 -2.67 0.79 -3.17
CA GLY A 113 -4.00 0.26 -2.90
C GLY A 113 -4.30 -1.05 -3.61
N GLU A 114 -5.39 -1.70 -3.24
CA GLU A 114 -5.98 -2.78 -4.02
C GLU A 114 -6.99 -2.18 -5.01
N PHE A 115 -6.74 -2.35 -6.32
CA PHE A 115 -7.66 -1.91 -7.36
C PHE A 115 -8.15 -3.09 -8.18
N SER A 116 -9.40 -3.01 -8.62
CA SER A 116 -10.00 -4.02 -9.48
C SER A 116 -10.68 -3.38 -10.67
N ILE A 117 -10.88 -4.17 -11.71
CA ILE A 117 -11.82 -3.84 -12.77
C ILE A 117 -13.21 -4.18 -12.26
N GLU A 118 -14.01 -3.16 -11.98
CA GLU A 118 -15.30 -3.33 -11.31
C GLU A 118 -16.34 -3.94 -12.27
N GLN A 119 -16.38 -3.41 -13.49
CA GLN A 119 -17.36 -3.81 -14.48
C GLN A 119 -16.81 -3.62 -15.89
N VAL A 120 -17.16 -4.55 -16.78
CA VAL A 120 -16.98 -4.36 -18.22
C VAL A 120 -18.32 -4.55 -18.92
N VAL A 121 -18.70 -3.59 -19.76
CA VAL A 121 -19.91 -3.68 -20.59
C VAL A 121 -19.51 -3.72 -22.05
N LEU A 122 -19.90 -4.77 -22.75
CA LEU A 122 -19.76 -4.89 -24.18
C LEU A 122 -21.02 -4.33 -24.83
N ILE A 123 -20.85 -3.37 -25.74
CA ILE A 123 -21.92 -2.73 -26.49
C ILE A 123 -21.61 -2.94 -27.96
N THR A 124 -22.58 -3.48 -28.69
CA THR A 124 -22.47 -3.66 -30.13
C THR A 124 -23.72 -3.13 -30.81
N THR A 125 -23.56 -2.73 -32.06
CA THR A 125 -24.66 -2.26 -32.89
C THR A 125 -24.78 -3.12 -34.13
N ASP A 126 -25.94 -3.06 -34.75
CA ASP A 126 -26.11 -3.57 -36.09
C ASP A 126 -25.38 -2.66 -37.10
N LEU A 127 -25.26 -3.10 -38.36
CA LEU A 127 -24.44 -2.42 -39.38
C LEU A 127 -24.90 -0.98 -39.66
N LEU A 128 -26.17 -0.69 -39.42
CA LEU A 128 -26.80 0.61 -39.68
C LEU A 128 -27.10 1.41 -38.41
N GLY A 129 -26.67 0.93 -37.24
CA GLY A 129 -26.81 1.63 -35.96
C GLY A 129 -28.24 1.78 -35.43
N TYR A 130 -29.18 0.97 -35.92
CA TYR A 130 -30.58 0.97 -35.51
C TYR A 130 -30.81 0.28 -34.15
N SER A 131 -30.07 -0.80 -33.85
CA SER A 131 -30.25 -1.54 -32.60
C SER A 131 -28.96 -1.59 -31.79
N ASN A 132 -29.02 -1.08 -30.56
CA ASN A 132 -27.97 -1.23 -29.56
C ASN A 132 -28.21 -2.50 -28.75
N LEU A 133 -27.18 -3.32 -28.63
CA LEU A 133 -27.19 -4.54 -27.83
C LEU A 133 -26.07 -4.41 -26.80
N SER A 134 -26.34 -4.82 -25.56
CA SER A 134 -25.36 -4.82 -24.47
C SER A 134 -25.24 -6.18 -23.78
N MET A 135 -24.04 -6.53 -23.33
CA MET A 135 -23.74 -7.72 -22.54
C MET A 135 -22.65 -7.39 -21.52
N SER A 136 -22.73 -7.95 -20.31
CA SER A 136 -21.63 -7.85 -19.34
C SER A 136 -20.46 -8.73 -19.77
N GLY A 137 -19.26 -8.16 -19.79
CA GLY A 137 -18.00 -8.88 -19.98
C GLY A 137 -17.43 -9.41 -18.67
N ASP A 138 -16.41 -10.26 -18.76
CA ASP A 138 -15.65 -10.70 -17.59
C ASP A 138 -14.81 -9.54 -17.01
N ALA A 139 -14.91 -9.36 -15.70
CA ALA A 139 -14.30 -8.27 -14.92
C ALA A 139 -13.56 -8.85 -13.70
N SER A 140 -12.60 -9.75 -13.95
CA SER A 140 -11.92 -10.53 -12.92
C SER A 140 -10.53 -9.99 -12.54
N ALA A 141 -10.00 -9.00 -13.28
CA ALA A 141 -8.65 -8.49 -13.04
C ALA A 141 -8.55 -7.63 -11.77
N ARG A 142 -7.54 -7.92 -10.96
CA ARG A 142 -7.18 -7.18 -9.74
C ARG A 142 -5.69 -6.91 -9.71
N ILE A 143 -5.30 -5.80 -9.12
CA ILE A 143 -3.91 -5.39 -8.93
C ILE A 143 -3.72 -4.85 -7.52
N LEU A 144 -2.67 -5.31 -6.87
CA LEU A 144 -2.18 -4.73 -5.63
C LEU A 144 -1.03 -3.79 -5.93
N VAL A 145 -1.21 -2.51 -5.62
CA VAL A 145 -0.19 -1.48 -5.81
C VAL A 145 0.51 -1.22 -4.48
N LEU A 146 1.78 -1.61 -4.41
CA LEU A 146 2.63 -1.47 -3.23
C LEU A 146 3.14 -0.03 -3.08
N PRO A 147 3.25 0.49 -1.83
CA PRO A 147 3.86 1.79 -1.62
C PRO A 147 5.34 1.75 -2.02
N ARG A 148 5.80 2.80 -2.71
CA ARG A 148 7.22 2.96 -3.00
C ARG A 148 7.94 3.53 -1.78
N ALA A 149 8.89 2.78 -1.24
CA ALA A 149 9.69 3.21 -0.10
C ALA A 149 10.46 4.50 -0.40
N ILE A 150 10.46 5.44 0.56
CA ILE A 150 11.34 6.62 0.49
C ILE A 150 12.75 6.18 0.89
N GLU A 151 13.67 6.23 -0.06
CA GLU A 151 15.08 5.93 0.17
C GLU A 151 15.78 7.19 0.69
N SER A 152 15.82 7.34 2.01
CA SER A 152 16.61 8.38 2.68
C SER A 152 17.55 7.75 3.70
N SER A 153 18.79 8.24 3.76
CA SER A 153 19.77 7.84 4.77
C SER A 153 19.33 8.17 6.21
N GLU A 154 18.39 9.09 6.37
CA GLU A 154 17.85 9.50 7.67
C GLU A 154 16.75 8.55 8.15
N ILE A 155 16.04 7.89 7.23
CA ILE A 155 14.99 6.90 7.52
C ILE A 155 15.64 5.53 7.66
N THR A 156 16.37 5.32 8.75
CA THR A 156 17.04 4.04 9.02
C THR A 156 16.93 3.65 10.48
N VAL A 157 16.54 2.40 10.72
CA VAL A 157 16.71 1.77 12.04
C VAL A 157 18.00 0.96 12.01
N ARG A 158 19.04 1.43 12.69
CA ARG A 158 20.32 0.71 12.79
C ARG A 158 20.35 -0.11 14.08
N PRO A 159 20.74 -1.40 14.03
CA PRO A 159 21.05 -2.13 15.24
C PRO A 159 22.23 -1.44 15.94
N ARG A 160 22.14 -1.27 17.26
CA ARG A 160 23.17 -0.57 18.05
C ARG A 160 24.35 -1.50 18.39
N TYR A 161 24.28 -2.78 18.04
CA TYR A 161 25.24 -3.83 18.34
C TYR A 161 26.56 -3.82 17.55
N LEU A 162 26.95 -2.75 16.84
CA LEU A 162 28.21 -2.79 16.10
C LEU A 162 29.45 -3.01 17.01
N ASN A 163 29.32 -2.85 18.34
CA ASN A 163 30.37 -3.17 19.32
C ASN A 163 29.84 -3.77 20.66
N GLY A 164 28.97 -4.79 20.61
CA GLY A 164 28.63 -5.63 21.79
C GLY A 164 27.22 -5.44 22.37
N ASP A 165 26.86 -6.33 23.31
CA ASP A 165 25.53 -6.42 23.90
C ASP A 165 25.18 -5.22 24.81
N ILE A 166 23.96 -4.70 24.69
CA ILE A 166 23.45 -3.62 25.55
C ILE A 166 22.81 -4.24 26.79
N MET A 167 23.24 -3.78 27.97
CA MET A 167 22.64 -4.13 29.26
C MET A 167 21.19 -3.63 29.30
N VAL A 168 20.22 -4.56 29.28
CA VAL A 168 18.81 -4.22 29.48
C VAL A 168 18.43 -4.50 30.92
N ARG A 169 17.77 -3.55 31.58
CA ARG A 169 17.38 -3.64 33.01
C ARG A 169 16.32 -4.69 33.34
N ARG A 170 15.95 -5.58 32.41
CA ARG A 170 14.87 -6.54 32.66
C ARG A 170 14.91 -7.76 31.73
N GLN A 171 15.36 -8.88 32.27
CA GLN A 171 14.89 -10.22 31.90
C GLN A 171 14.73 -11.05 33.17
N LEU A 172 13.85 -12.05 33.14
CA LEU A 172 13.63 -12.97 34.27
C LEU A 172 14.73 -14.05 34.39
N LEU A 173 15.62 -14.14 33.40
CA LEU A 173 16.63 -15.19 33.30
C LEU A 173 17.99 -14.56 32.96
N ASP A 174 18.95 -14.72 33.85
CA ASP A 174 20.33 -14.25 33.66
C ASP A 174 21.02 -15.08 32.56
N ASP A 175 21.80 -14.44 31.68
CA ASP A 175 22.59 -15.15 30.67
C ASP A 175 23.83 -15.79 31.33
N PRO A 176 23.97 -17.12 31.36
CA PRO A 176 25.14 -17.79 31.95
C PRO A 176 26.49 -17.40 31.31
N PHE A 177 26.50 -16.86 30.09
CA PHE A 177 27.71 -16.49 29.35
C PHE A 177 28.14 -15.04 29.53
N TYR A 178 27.27 -14.16 30.04
CA TYR A 178 27.56 -12.73 30.18
C TYR A 178 27.77 -12.36 31.65
N ILE A 179 29.03 -12.16 32.07
CA ILE A 179 29.40 -11.89 33.47
C ILE A 179 29.68 -10.39 33.63
N SER A 180 28.85 -9.67 34.38
CA SER A 180 29.01 -8.24 34.66
C SER A 180 29.80 -7.92 35.94
N GLY A 181 30.16 -8.94 36.72
CA GLY A 181 31.00 -8.77 37.91
C GLY A 181 30.89 -9.93 38.88
N VAL A 182 31.13 -9.64 40.16
CA VAL A 182 30.99 -10.61 41.25
C VAL A 182 30.13 -10.01 42.36
N ARG A 183 29.24 -10.83 42.93
CA ARG A 183 28.40 -10.46 44.08
C ARG A 183 28.47 -11.51 45.17
N GLN A 184 28.06 -11.16 46.39
CA GLN A 184 28.04 -12.09 47.51
C GLN A 184 27.06 -13.25 47.24
N TYR A 185 27.50 -14.47 47.55
CA TYR A 185 26.69 -15.69 47.46
C TYR A 185 25.54 -15.63 48.45
N THR A 186 24.31 -15.80 47.95
CA THR A 186 23.11 -15.73 48.80
C THR A 186 22.61 -17.12 49.23
N GLY A 187 23.25 -18.19 48.74
CA GLY A 187 22.87 -19.57 49.03
C GLY A 187 21.82 -20.15 48.08
N HIS A 188 21.25 -19.33 47.19
CA HIS A 188 20.25 -19.77 46.21
C HIS A 188 20.88 -20.13 44.87
N GLU A 189 22.09 -19.65 44.61
CA GLU A 189 22.82 -19.94 43.39
C GLU A 189 23.52 -21.31 43.45
N PRO A 190 23.73 -22.00 42.31
CA PRO A 190 24.49 -23.24 42.30
C PRO A 190 25.98 -22.96 42.59
N MET A 191 26.63 -23.86 43.34
CA MET A 191 28.06 -23.75 43.68
C MET A 191 28.99 -23.69 42.45
N SER A 192 28.54 -24.13 41.27
CA SER A 192 29.29 -24.03 40.02
C SER A 192 29.53 -22.59 39.57
N ARG A 193 28.78 -21.62 40.10
CA ARG A 193 28.93 -20.19 39.78
C ARG A 193 29.81 -19.42 40.77
N ILE A 194 30.43 -20.09 41.75
CA ILE A 194 31.33 -19.46 42.71
C ILE A 194 32.61 -18.98 41.99
N HIS A 195 32.92 -17.70 42.13
CA HIS A 195 34.17 -17.14 41.67
C HIS A 195 35.24 -17.29 42.77
N TRP A 196 35.94 -18.42 42.74
CA TRP A 196 36.98 -18.76 43.73
C TRP A 196 38.06 -17.68 43.89
N PRO A 197 38.57 -17.03 42.83
CA PRO A 197 39.57 -15.98 42.99
C PRO A 197 39.04 -14.76 43.76
N ALA A 198 37.84 -14.26 43.46
CA ALA A 198 37.26 -13.15 44.23
C ALA A 198 36.90 -13.57 45.66
N THR A 199 36.48 -14.81 45.85
CA THR A 199 36.21 -15.38 47.18
C THR A 199 37.45 -15.37 48.06
N ALA A 200 38.61 -15.75 47.50
CA ALA A 200 39.88 -15.75 48.23
C ALA A 200 40.33 -14.35 48.65
N VAL A 201 40.08 -13.34 47.81
CA VAL A 201 40.45 -11.93 48.08
C VAL A 201 39.48 -11.27 49.07
N MET A 202 38.17 -11.46 48.88
CA MET A 202 37.13 -10.82 49.71
C MET A 202 36.85 -11.55 51.01
N GLN A 203 37.45 -12.75 51.22
CA GLN A 203 37.22 -13.64 52.37
C GLN A 203 35.75 -13.99 52.62
N GLN A 204 34.92 -13.90 51.58
CA GLN A 204 33.49 -14.20 51.60
C GLN A 204 33.15 -14.92 50.29
N LEU A 205 32.19 -15.85 50.31
CA LEU A 205 31.78 -16.56 49.10
C LEU A 205 31.20 -15.58 48.08
N MET A 206 31.86 -15.48 46.92
CA MET A 206 31.47 -14.62 45.80
C MET A 206 31.01 -15.47 44.63
N VAL A 207 29.98 -15.02 43.92
CA VAL A 207 29.41 -15.65 42.72
C VAL A 207 29.59 -14.70 41.55
N TYR A 208 29.73 -15.26 40.35
CA TYR A 208 29.55 -14.48 39.13
C TYR A 208 28.18 -13.80 39.12
N ASN A 209 28.19 -12.48 38.94
CA ASN A 209 26.99 -11.73 38.63
C ASN A 209 26.80 -11.81 37.11
N ASN A 210 25.82 -12.60 36.69
CA ASN A 210 25.46 -12.71 35.29
C ASN A 210 24.51 -11.56 34.93
N ASP A 211 24.73 -10.94 33.77
CA ASP A 211 23.86 -9.88 33.25
C ASP A 211 22.87 -10.42 32.23
N PHE A 212 21.95 -9.57 31.80
CA PHE A 212 20.91 -9.93 30.85
C PHE A 212 21.34 -9.62 29.41
N THR A 213 21.25 -10.61 28.53
CA THR A 213 21.35 -10.40 27.08
C THR A 213 19.94 -10.39 26.47
N SER A 214 19.49 -9.21 26.07
CA SER A 214 18.29 -9.08 25.23
C SER A 214 18.74 -8.89 23.80
N ARG A 215 18.09 -9.57 22.86
CA ARG A 215 18.21 -9.32 21.42
C ARG A 215 17.37 -8.10 21.07
N GLN A 216 17.94 -7.07 20.42
CA GLN A 216 17.14 -5.91 20.01
C GLN A 216 16.02 -6.36 19.09
N SER A 217 14.83 -5.84 19.37
CA SER A 217 13.66 -5.95 18.51
C SER A 217 13.03 -4.58 18.40
N VAL A 218 12.46 -4.30 17.23
CA VAL A 218 11.87 -3.00 16.92
C VAL A 218 10.38 -3.15 16.67
N THR A 219 9.58 -2.31 17.31
CA THR A 219 8.17 -2.12 16.95
C THR A 219 8.02 -0.80 16.20
N ILE A 220 7.60 -0.87 14.93
CA ILE A 220 7.24 0.28 14.11
C ILE A 220 5.75 0.52 14.26
N ILE A 221 5.38 1.70 14.77
CA ILE A 221 4.00 2.13 14.99
C ILE A 221 3.69 3.25 14.00
N LEU A 222 2.69 3.05 13.15
CA LEU A 222 2.18 4.08 12.24
C LEU A 222 0.89 4.70 12.79
N ASN A 223 0.89 6.02 12.96
CA ASN A 223 -0.30 6.79 13.28
C ASN A 223 -1.08 7.15 11.99
N MET A 224 -2.32 6.68 11.89
CA MET A 224 -3.26 6.97 10.80
C MET A 224 -4.15 8.20 11.09
N GLN A 225 -3.61 9.22 11.74
CA GLN A 225 -4.24 10.54 11.90
C GLN A 225 -3.26 11.61 11.40
N SER A 226 -3.73 12.52 10.54
CA SER A 226 -2.90 13.63 10.06
C SER A 226 -2.77 14.77 11.07
N ARG A 227 -3.74 14.93 11.97
CA ARG A 227 -3.75 15.94 13.06
C ARG A 227 -4.33 15.38 14.35
N ALA A 228 -3.96 16.00 15.48
CA ALA A 228 -4.38 15.56 16.81
C ALA A 228 -5.90 15.59 17.06
N SER A 229 -6.64 16.50 16.41
CA SER A 229 -8.08 16.69 16.63
C SER A 229 -8.95 16.10 15.50
N GLU A 230 -8.39 15.20 14.70
CA GLU A 230 -9.11 14.57 13.59
C GLU A 230 -10.04 13.45 14.04
N HIS A 231 -11.24 13.44 13.46
CA HIS A 231 -12.27 12.45 13.73
C HIS A 231 -12.27 11.39 12.63
N MET A 232 -11.54 10.30 12.86
CA MET A 232 -11.50 9.06 12.06
C MET A 232 -11.07 9.17 10.59
N GLU A 233 -11.46 10.20 9.84
CA GLU A 233 -11.03 10.43 8.46
C GLU A 233 -9.77 11.32 8.42
N VAL A 234 -8.83 10.93 7.57
CA VAL A 234 -7.58 11.66 7.35
C VAL A 234 -7.84 12.87 6.45
N VAL A 235 -7.50 14.07 6.92
CA VAL A 235 -7.68 15.31 6.17
C VAL A 235 -6.52 15.54 5.18
N ASP A 236 -5.28 15.35 5.63
CA ASP A 236 -4.08 15.51 4.81
C ASP A 236 -3.64 14.14 4.26
N THR A 237 -4.25 13.75 3.15
CA THR A 237 -3.98 12.45 2.52
C THR A 237 -2.54 12.34 2.07
N ASP A 238 -1.97 13.39 1.49
CA ASP A 238 -0.63 13.35 0.89
C ASP A 238 0.46 13.14 1.94
N ARG A 239 0.35 13.83 3.09
CA ARG A 239 1.30 13.61 4.20
C ARG A 239 1.15 12.20 4.78
N MET A 240 -0.07 11.66 4.83
CA MET A 240 -0.32 10.30 5.32
C MET A 240 0.23 9.23 4.37
N GLU A 241 0.06 9.40 3.05
CA GLU A 241 0.71 8.55 2.04
C GLU A 241 2.23 8.52 2.23
N ASN A 242 2.82 9.69 2.45
CA ASN A 242 4.22 9.83 2.73
C ASN A 242 4.64 9.11 4.02
N ALA A 243 3.85 9.16 5.09
CA ALA A 243 4.12 8.42 6.33
C ALA A 243 4.18 6.91 6.09
N ILE A 244 3.29 6.40 5.22
CA ILE A 244 3.29 4.99 4.82
C ILE A 244 4.53 4.65 3.99
N ARG A 245 4.95 5.53 3.07
CA ARG A 245 6.21 5.36 2.32
C ARG A 245 7.45 5.40 3.22
N VAL A 246 7.42 6.18 4.31
CA VAL A 246 8.47 6.18 5.35
C VAL A 246 8.50 4.82 6.06
N CYS A 247 7.34 4.27 6.45
CA CYS A 247 7.26 2.92 7.03
C CYS A 247 7.82 1.85 6.09
N ALA A 248 7.52 1.92 4.79
CA ALA A 248 8.08 1.02 3.79
C ALA A 248 9.63 1.10 3.75
N GLY A 249 10.21 2.30 3.85
CA GLY A 249 11.66 2.47 3.98
C GLY A 249 12.23 1.91 5.29
N LEU A 250 11.52 2.09 6.40
CA LEU A 250 11.92 1.54 7.70
C LEU A 250 11.93 0.01 7.69
N PHE A 251 10.97 -0.67 7.06
CA PHE A 251 10.96 -2.13 6.96
C PHE A 251 12.20 -2.68 6.28
N LYS A 252 12.59 -2.08 5.15
CA LYS A 252 13.79 -2.46 4.39
C LYS A 252 15.05 -2.40 5.27
N THR A 253 15.16 -1.40 6.15
CA THR A 253 16.32 -1.27 7.05
C THR A 253 16.21 -2.17 8.28
N ALA A 254 15.03 -2.25 8.90
CA ALA A 254 14.83 -2.96 10.15
C ALA A 254 14.94 -4.49 9.99
N LEU A 255 14.33 -5.05 8.95
CA LEU A 255 14.28 -6.51 8.72
C LEU A 255 15.66 -7.13 8.47
N THR A 256 16.64 -6.34 8.02
CA THR A 256 18.02 -6.81 7.77
C THR A 256 18.78 -7.14 9.05
N GLY A 257 18.39 -6.57 10.19
CA GLY A 257 19.18 -6.67 11.43
C GLY A 257 18.38 -7.03 12.69
N MET A 258 17.06 -6.78 12.73
CA MET A 258 16.26 -6.89 13.94
C MET A 258 14.90 -7.53 13.67
N PRO A 259 14.38 -8.36 14.59
CA PRO A 259 12.96 -8.72 14.61
C PRO A 259 12.10 -7.46 14.66
N THR A 260 11.22 -7.34 13.68
CA THR A 260 10.40 -6.17 13.43
C THR A 260 8.93 -6.52 13.60
N ARG A 261 8.23 -5.75 14.42
CA ARG A 261 6.77 -5.78 14.56
C ARG A 261 6.19 -4.51 13.95
N PHE A 262 5.11 -4.62 13.20
CA PHE A 262 4.37 -3.47 12.69
C PHE A 262 3.02 -3.33 13.40
N VAL A 263 2.67 -2.09 13.73
CA VAL A 263 1.42 -1.76 14.38
C VAL A 263 0.84 -0.48 13.79
N SER A 264 -0.48 -0.41 13.60
CA SER A 264 -1.17 0.81 13.18
C SER A 264 -2.61 0.85 13.69
N ASN A 265 -3.12 2.04 13.99
CA ASN A 265 -4.53 2.30 14.30
C ASN A 265 -5.42 2.41 13.04
N ALA A 266 -4.94 1.96 11.89
CA ALA A 266 -5.71 1.92 10.65
C ALA A 266 -6.46 0.59 10.49
N PRO A 267 -7.65 0.56 9.86
CA PRO A 267 -8.28 -0.65 9.39
C PRO A 267 -7.62 -1.13 8.08
N LEU A 268 -7.78 -2.42 7.81
CA LEU A 268 -7.40 -3.03 6.53
C LEU A 268 -8.64 -3.17 5.67
N SER A 269 -8.50 -2.93 4.37
CA SER A 269 -9.50 -3.37 3.39
C SER A 269 -8.96 -4.58 2.63
N MET A 270 -9.75 -5.64 2.60
CA MET A 270 -9.44 -6.87 1.89
C MET A 270 -10.66 -7.29 1.07
N ASN A 271 -10.51 -7.42 -0.24
CA ASN A 271 -11.62 -7.81 -1.14
C ASN A 271 -12.84 -6.87 -1.07
N GLY A 272 -12.66 -5.59 -0.69
CA GLY A 272 -13.76 -4.63 -0.53
C GLY A 272 -14.52 -4.74 0.80
N GLU A 273 -14.05 -5.57 1.75
CA GLU A 273 -14.54 -5.58 3.13
C GLU A 273 -13.55 -4.93 4.09
N ASP A 274 -14.04 -3.97 4.87
CA ASP A 274 -13.22 -3.23 5.83
C ASP A 274 -13.18 -3.93 7.19
N ARG A 275 -11.98 -4.39 7.55
CA ARG A 275 -11.70 -4.90 8.89
C ARG A 275 -11.48 -3.72 9.82
N LYS A 276 -12.51 -3.40 10.63
CA LYS A 276 -12.52 -2.28 11.59
C LYS A 276 -11.61 -2.44 12.83
N THR A 277 -10.68 -3.38 12.82
CA THR A 277 -9.74 -3.57 13.93
C THR A 277 -8.38 -2.98 13.58
N PRO A 278 -7.65 -2.40 14.54
CA PRO A 278 -6.29 -1.97 14.31
C PRO A 278 -5.40 -3.14 13.89
N VAL A 279 -4.32 -2.82 13.19
CA VAL A 279 -3.37 -3.82 12.70
C VAL A 279 -2.25 -4.01 13.69
N THR A 280 -2.04 -5.25 14.10
CA THR A 280 -0.88 -5.67 14.91
C THR A 280 -0.32 -6.94 14.30
N THR A 281 0.93 -6.90 13.85
CA THR A 281 1.60 -8.09 13.31
C THR A 281 2.31 -8.89 14.40
N GLY A 282 2.76 -10.10 14.04
CA GLY A 282 3.79 -10.79 14.80
C GLY A 282 5.16 -10.12 14.67
N GLU A 283 6.17 -10.72 15.29
CA GLU A 283 7.57 -10.36 15.06
C GLU A 283 8.09 -11.11 13.85
N TYR A 284 8.53 -10.36 12.84
CA TYR A 284 9.11 -10.89 11.61
C TYR A 284 10.59 -10.57 11.56
N TRP A 285 11.40 -11.48 11.01
CA TRP A 285 12.83 -11.28 10.88
C TRP A 285 13.29 -11.89 9.55
N GLY A 286 14.02 -11.11 8.76
CA GLY A 286 14.47 -11.53 7.42
C GLY A 286 13.79 -10.75 6.30
N SER A 287 14.48 -10.64 5.16
CA SER A 287 13.99 -9.92 3.96
C SER A 287 12.79 -10.60 3.29
N GLU A 288 12.56 -11.88 3.55
CA GLU A 288 11.42 -12.64 3.03
C GLU A 288 10.06 -12.09 3.50
N TYR A 289 10.02 -11.39 4.64
CA TYR A 289 8.82 -10.79 5.18
C TYR A 289 8.56 -9.36 4.66
N GLU A 290 9.50 -8.77 3.93
CA GLU A 290 9.40 -7.39 3.43
C GLU A 290 8.19 -7.23 2.53
N LEU A 291 8.02 -8.14 1.56
CA LEU A 291 6.89 -8.11 0.63
C LEU A 291 5.55 -8.20 1.37
N GLY A 292 5.40 -9.13 2.31
CA GLY A 292 4.16 -9.29 3.08
C GLY A 292 3.81 -8.05 3.93
N LEU A 293 4.81 -7.34 4.44
CA LEU A 293 4.59 -6.07 5.14
C LEU A 293 4.24 -4.92 4.18
N LEU A 294 4.82 -4.88 2.97
CA LEU A 294 4.44 -3.91 1.94
C LEU A 294 3.01 -4.15 1.43
N GLU A 295 2.61 -5.41 1.24
CA GLU A 295 1.22 -5.76 0.92
C GLU A 295 0.25 -5.29 2.01
N LEU A 296 0.64 -5.44 3.26
CA LEU A 296 -0.14 -4.96 4.40
C LEU A 296 -0.28 -3.43 4.34
N LEU A 297 0.79 -2.68 4.09
CA LEU A 297 0.74 -1.22 3.92
C LEU A 297 -0.11 -0.78 2.73
N ALA A 298 -0.12 -1.56 1.64
CA ALA A 298 -0.96 -1.31 0.48
C ALA A 298 -2.46 -1.44 0.80
N ARG A 299 -2.82 -2.32 1.74
CA ARG A 299 -4.21 -2.56 2.16
C ARG A 299 -4.70 -1.64 3.28
N LEU A 300 -3.83 -0.80 3.84
CA LEU A 300 -4.22 0.16 4.88
C LEU A 300 -5.11 1.26 4.31
N GLN A 301 -6.27 1.46 4.94
CA GLN A 301 -7.16 2.57 4.61
C GLN A 301 -6.71 3.86 5.30
N LEU A 302 -6.98 5.00 4.67
CA LEU A 302 -6.73 6.33 5.24
C LEU A 302 -7.84 6.74 6.23
N HIS A 303 -8.06 5.86 7.21
CA HIS A 303 -9.07 6.01 8.25
C HIS A 303 -8.46 5.49 9.55
N SER A 304 -8.72 6.13 10.69
CA SER A 304 -8.29 5.63 12.00
C SER A 304 -9.46 4.95 12.72
N THR A 305 -9.22 3.77 13.27
CA THR A 305 -10.22 3.04 14.07
C THR A 305 -10.50 3.70 15.43
N GLU A 306 -9.46 4.33 15.99
CA GLU A 306 -9.51 5.00 17.29
C GLU A 306 -8.45 6.12 17.36
N ASP A 307 -8.61 7.00 18.34
CA ASP A 307 -7.62 8.05 18.61
C ASP A 307 -6.26 7.45 18.99
N PHE A 308 -5.19 8.00 18.42
CA PHE A 308 -3.84 7.44 18.57
C PHE A 308 -3.34 7.47 20.02
N GLY A 309 -3.74 8.45 20.84
CA GLY A 309 -3.38 8.49 22.26
C GLY A 309 -3.97 7.31 23.03
N ASN A 310 -5.25 7.03 22.79
CA ASN A 310 -5.94 5.87 23.38
C ASN A 310 -5.36 4.55 22.88
N PHE A 311 -5.04 4.47 21.58
CA PHE A 311 -4.39 3.31 20.99
C PHE A 311 -3.06 2.97 21.65
N LEU A 312 -2.19 3.97 21.86
CA LEU A 312 -0.91 3.81 22.54
C LEU A 312 -1.09 3.35 24.00
N ALA A 313 -2.07 3.91 24.71
CA ALA A 313 -2.39 3.52 26.08
C ALA A 313 -2.84 2.06 26.17
N GLY A 314 -3.72 1.62 25.27
CA GLY A 314 -4.19 0.24 25.19
C GLY A 314 -3.09 -0.78 24.86
N MET A 315 -2.13 -0.40 24.02
CA MET A 315 -1.01 -1.26 23.63
C MET A 315 0.16 -1.26 24.64
N SER A 316 0.13 -0.38 25.65
CA SER A 316 1.23 -0.19 26.60
C SER A 316 1.63 -1.48 27.36
N ALA A 317 0.75 -2.46 27.53
CA ALA A 317 1.11 -3.73 28.13
C ALA A 317 1.66 -4.78 27.13
N GLY A 318 1.33 -4.67 25.84
CA GLY A 318 1.57 -5.70 24.84
C GLY A 318 2.88 -5.57 24.04
N ILE A 319 3.53 -4.41 24.08
CA ILE A 319 4.81 -4.19 23.40
C ILE A 319 5.97 -4.55 24.33
N THR A 320 6.71 -5.58 23.96
CA THR A 320 7.90 -6.09 24.65
C THR A 320 9.21 -5.72 23.94
N SER A 321 9.14 -4.93 22.87
CA SER A 321 10.31 -4.55 22.06
C SER A 321 11.29 -3.63 22.79
N THR A 322 12.57 -3.73 22.44
CA THR A 322 13.65 -2.89 22.99
C THR A 322 13.62 -1.48 22.41
N ASP A 323 13.23 -1.37 21.14
CA ASP A 323 13.17 -0.13 20.38
C ASP A 323 11.75 0.07 19.83
N ILE A 324 11.21 1.27 19.97
CA ILE A 324 9.92 1.67 19.41
C ILE A 324 10.15 2.84 18.46
N VAL A 325 9.67 2.70 17.24
CA VAL A 325 9.71 3.76 16.23
C VAL A 325 8.29 4.17 15.91
N ILE A 326 7.95 5.43 16.16
CA ILE A 326 6.63 5.99 15.90
C ILE A 326 6.69 6.90 14.69
N VAL A 327 5.93 6.59 13.64
CA VAL A 327 5.78 7.41 12.44
C VAL A 327 4.44 8.13 12.51
N SER A 328 4.45 9.46 12.47
CA SER A 328 3.25 10.28 12.63
C SER A 328 3.34 11.58 11.83
N CYS A 329 2.18 12.13 11.47
CA CYS A 329 2.08 13.43 10.81
C CYS A 329 2.17 14.61 11.80
N TYR A 330 1.91 14.37 13.08
CA TYR A 330 1.97 15.36 14.15
C TYR A 330 2.57 14.76 15.41
N LEU A 331 2.99 15.63 16.33
CA LEU A 331 3.41 15.26 17.67
C LEU A 331 2.36 15.72 18.69
N SER A 332 2.07 14.89 19.70
CA SER A 332 1.15 15.24 20.78
C SER A 332 1.72 14.90 22.16
N GLU A 333 1.14 15.52 23.20
CA GLU A 333 1.55 15.26 24.58
C GLU A 333 1.32 13.79 24.98
N ALA A 334 0.23 13.16 24.53
CA ALA A 334 -0.03 11.74 24.79
C ALA A 334 1.07 10.82 24.24
N MET A 335 1.62 11.15 23.07
CA MET A 335 2.75 10.42 22.47
C MET A 335 4.03 10.57 23.31
N LEU A 336 4.30 11.79 23.79
CA LEU A 336 5.45 12.07 24.66
C LEU A 336 5.32 11.40 26.02
N GLN A 337 4.14 11.41 26.63
CA GLN A 337 3.85 10.70 27.88
C GLN A 337 4.05 9.19 27.73
N PHE A 338 3.59 8.60 26.62
CA PHE A 338 3.84 7.21 26.30
C PHE A 338 5.35 6.93 26.17
N ALA A 339 6.09 7.77 25.44
CA ALA A 339 7.53 7.63 25.31
C ALA A 339 8.26 7.75 26.66
N ALA A 340 7.88 8.70 27.51
CA ALA A 340 8.44 8.87 28.84
C ALA A 340 8.24 7.62 29.71
N GLY A 341 7.03 7.03 29.65
CA GLY A 341 6.72 5.79 30.35
C GLY A 341 7.59 4.62 29.88
N ARG A 342 7.86 4.53 28.57
CA ARG A 342 8.70 3.49 27.97
C ARG A 342 10.20 3.69 28.24
N GLN A 343 10.69 4.92 28.14
CA GLN A 343 12.07 5.25 28.47
C GLN A 343 12.40 4.96 29.94
N LYS A 344 11.47 5.20 30.88
CA LYS A 344 11.63 4.78 32.29
C LYS A 344 11.83 3.27 32.45
N SER A 345 11.25 2.47 31.55
CA SER A 345 11.45 1.01 31.50
C SER A 345 12.70 0.57 30.73
N GLY A 346 13.49 1.51 30.21
CA GLY A 346 14.71 1.23 29.43
C GLY A 346 14.48 0.96 27.95
N VAL A 347 13.27 1.23 27.44
CA VAL A 347 12.92 1.09 26.02
C VAL A 347 13.21 2.39 25.30
N HIS A 348 13.94 2.34 24.19
CA HIS A 348 14.22 3.52 23.39
C HIS A 348 13.04 3.84 22.48
N VAL A 349 12.61 5.11 22.45
CA VAL A 349 11.51 5.57 21.60
C VAL A 349 12.01 6.66 20.68
N ARG A 350 11.80 6.47 19.37
CA ARG A 350 12.13 7.42 18.31
C ARG A 350 10.87 7.84 17.56
N PHE A 351 10.77 9.11 17.23
CA PHE A 351 9.67 9.68 16.45
C PHE A 351 10.16 10.12 15.07
N PHE A 352 9.44 9.74 14.02
CA PHE A 352 9.54 10.33 12.68
C PHE A 352 8.30 11.19 12.44
N ILE A 353 8.48 12.51 12.43
CA ILE A 353 7.37 13.47 12.30
C ILE A 353 7.40 14.14 10.94
N LEU A 354 6.34 13.98 10.15
CA LEU A 354 6.23 14.53 8.79
C LEU A 354 5.59 15.92 8.72
N GLY A 355 5.06 16.42 9.84
CA GLY A 355 4.42 17.74 9.93
C GLY A 355 5.23 18.72 10.79
N PRO A 356 4.74 19.96 10.90
CA PRO A 356 5.36 20.95 11.78
C PRO A 356 5.30 20.46 13.24
N ILE A 357 6.43 20.55 13.94
CA ILE A 357 6.51 20.22 15.36
C ILE A 357 6.07 21.47 16.14
N PRO A 358 5.05 21.38 17.02
CA PRO A 358 4.62 22.51 17.84
C PRO A 358 5.75 22.97 18.78
N GLU A 359 6.07 24.26 18.77
CA GLU A 359 7.08 24.84 19.68
C GLU A 359 6.67 24.79 21.16
N GLU A 360 5.37 24.66 21.43
CA GLU A 360 4.79 24.62 22.78
C GLU A 360 5.04 23.28 23.50
N LEU A 361 5.39 22.23 22.77
CA LEU A 361 5.63 20.91 23.34
C LEU A 361 7.06 20.78 23.83
N ASP A 362 7.23 20.38 25.10
CA ASP A 362 8.54 20.02 25.63
C ASP A 362 8.92 18.61 25.15
N TYR A 363 9.70 18.56 24.06
CA TYR A 363 10.26 17.32 23.52
C TYR A 363 11.76 17.18 23.81
N GLU A 364 12.32 18.01 24.70
CA GLU A 364 13.74 17.91 25.08
C GLU A 364 14.00 16.57 25.79
N GLY A 365 14.95 15.79 25.25
CA GLY A 365 15.27 14.44 25.75
C GLY A 365 14.57 13.29 25.02
N PHE A 366 13.71 13.58 24.03
CA PHE A 366 13.17 12.57 23.11
C PHE A 366 13.90 12.60 21.76
N ASP A 367 14.05 11.42 21.13
CA ASP A 367 14.65 11.30 19.80
C ASP A 367 13.57 11.59 18.74
N VAL A 368 13.34 12.88 18.45
CA VAL A 368 12.35 13.37 17.47
C VAL A 368 13.06 13.82 16.20
N LEU A 369 12.81 13.13 15.10
CA LEU A 369 13.37 13.41 13.79
C LEU A 369 12.29 14.01 12.87
N PRO A 370 12.43 15.28 12.46
CA PRO A 370 11.58 15.84 11.41
C PRO A 370 11.93 15.18 10.08
N CYS A 371 10.94 14.59 9.42
CA CYS A 371 11.11 13.97 8.11
C CYS A 371 10.66 14.97 7.05
N VAL A 372 11.61 15.74 6.51
CA VAL A 372 11.34 16.66 5.40
C VAL A 372 11.42 15.86 4.11
N ILE A 373 10.26 15.57 3.52
CA ILE A 373 10.19 14.90 2.23
C ILE A 373 10.19 15.99 1.17
N ASP A 374 11.22 15.97 0.33
CA ASP A 374 11.36 16.91 -0.77
C ASP A 374 10.23 16.66 -1.79
N GLU A 375 9.14 17.42 -1.69
CA GLU A 375 7.90 17.29 -2.51
C GLU A 375 8.15 17.50 -4.02
N THR A 376 9.38 17.88 -4.40
CA THR A 376 9.79 18.22 -5.76
C THR A 376 9.77 17.04 -6.73
N VAL A 377 9.82 15.79 -6.25
CA VAL A 377 9.83 14.60 -7.13
C VAL A 377 8.42 14.20 -7.58
N GLY A 378 7.40 14.35 -6.72
CA GLY A 378 6.01 14.00 -7.05
C GLY A 378 5.25 15.08 -7.81
N ARG A 379 5.44 16.36 -7.43
CA ARG A 379 4.73 17.50 -8.07
C ARG A 379 5.23 17.85 -9.47
N ARG A 380 6.50 17.58 -9.80
CA ARG A 380 7.03 17.80 -11.16
C ARG A 380 6.42 16.86 -12.17
N ALA A 381 6.17 15.60 -11.82
CA ALA A 381 5.56 14.62 -12.73
C ALA A 381 4.10 14.98 -13.02
N LEU A 382 3.30 15.30 -12.01
CA LEU A 382 1.89 15.68 -12.18
C LEU A 382 1.71 17.02 -12.90
N SER A 383 2.50 18.05 -12.58
CA SER A 383 2.40 19.36 -13.23
C SER A 383 2.92 19.38 -14.67
N GLN A 384 3.94 18.58 -15.00
CA GLN A 384 4.41 18.43 -16.38
C GLN A 384 3.43 17.62 -17.24
N ASP A 385 2.85 16.55 -16.68
CA ASP A 385 1.84 15.73 -17.37
C ASP A 385 0.52 16.51 -17.57
N GLU A 386 0.07 17.31 -16.59
CA GLU A 386 -1.09 18.21 -16.73
C GLU A 386 -0.84 19.33 -17.75
N ALA A 387 0.36 19.91 -17.75
CA ALA A 387 0.74 20.93 -18.73
C ALA A 387 0.90 20.36 -20.16
N GLU A 388 1.38 19.12 -20.31
CA GLU A 388 1.43 18.43 -21.61
C GLU A 388 0.04 17.99 -22.08
N MET A 389 -0.85 17.54 -21.19
CA MET A 389 -2.24 17.21 -21.53
C MET A 389 -3.02 18.45 -21.98
N GLN A 390 -2.84 19.60 -21.32
CA GLN A 390 -3.48 20.86 -21.74
C GLN A 390 -2.96 21.35 -23.09
N ARG A 391 -1.64 21.24 -23.36
CA ARG A 391 -1.07 21.60 -24.67
C ARG A 391 -1.57 20.69 -25.80
N ARG A 392 -1.63 19.37 -25.56
CA ARG A 392 -2.18 18.41 -26.53
C ARG A 392 -3.67 18.58 -26.79
N GLY A 393 -4.45 18.93 -25.76
CA GLY A 393 -5.88 19.26 -25.94
C GLY A 393 -6.08 20.50 -26.81
N TYR A 394 -5.23 21.52 -26.65
CA TYR A 394 -5.30 22.77 -27.41
C TYR A 394 -4.88 22.61 -28.89
N ASP A 395 -3.91 21.74 -29.17
CA ASP A 395 -3.46 21.48 -30.55
C ASP A 395 -4.48 20.64 -31.34
N LEU A 396 -5.18 19.71 -30.68
CA LEU A 396 -6.25 18.90 -31.31
C LEU A 396 -7.51 19.73 -31.64
N GLU A 397 -7.85 20.74 -30.82
CA GLU A 397 -8.94 21.68 -31.15
C GLU A 397 -8.60 22.58 -32.34
N LYS A 398 -7.32 22.93 -32.54
CA LYS A 398 -6.87 23.69 -33.72
C LYS A 398 -6.85 22.84 -34.99
N GLU A 399 -6.48 21.57 -34.90
CA GLU A 399 -6.51 20.65 -36.06
C GLU A 399 -7.93 20.25 -36.46
N ALA A 400 -8.92 20.30 -35.55
CA ALA A 400 -10.32 20.07 -35.87
C ALA A 400 -11.05 21.30 -36.44
N ALA A 401 -10.43 22.49 -36.39
CA ALA A 401 -11.00 23.76 -36.83
C ALA A 401 -10.49 24.24 -38.22
N VAL A 402 -9.69 23.41 -38.90
CA VAL A 402 -9.20 23.61 -40.28
C VAL A 402 -9.70 22.47 -41.16
#